data_AF-A0A820NMN7-F1
#
_entry.id   AF-A0A820NMN7-F1
#
_cell.length_a   1.000
_cell.length_b   1.000
_cell.length_c   1.000
_cell.angle_alpha   90.00
_cell.angle_beta   90.00
_cell.angle_gamma   90.00
#
_symmetry.space_group_name_H-M   'P 1'
#
loop_
_entity.id
_entity.type
_entity.pdbx_description
1 polymer ?
#
loop_
_entity_poly.entity_id
_entity_poly.type
_entity_poly.pdbx_seq_one_letter_code
_entity_poly.pdbx_strand_id
1 'polypeptide(L)'
;TTAPSYITAADLNGDSILDIVVATIDDNNIGILFGIGNDEFRDVITLQVPANFLPVSVVVNDLNNDQILDIIASDSNSGGIAIFMGYGNESYGTPLIIPTYDDRPNSLAIGDVNNDHRLDIVYASQSISTVGILLGNRNGTFDNIITYSTGSGSYPQNVILVDLNNDNQLDLAVVNIFDLSI
;
A
#
# COMPACT_ATOMS: atom_id res chain seq x y z
N THR A 1 13.67 -13.79 -12.56
CA THR A 1 14.49 -12.57 -12.63
C THR A 1 13.71 -11.56 -11.85
N THR A 2 14.25 -11.02 -10.76
CA THR A 2 13.50 -10.07 -9.94
C THR A 2 13.29 -8.77 -10.73
N ALA A 3 12.04 -8.46 -11.06
CA ALA A 3 11.66 -7.14 -11.57
C ALA A 3 11.03 -6.35 -10.42
N PRO A 4 11.80 -5.52 -9.69
CA PRO A 4 11.24 -4.64 -8.68
C PRO A 4 10.34 -3.60 -9.37
N SER A 5 9.09 -3.48 -8.92
CA SER A 5 8.12 -2.51 -9.42
C SER A 5 8.03 -1.27 -8.53
N TYR A 6 8.24 -1.45 -7.22
CA TYR A 6 8.18 -0.39 -6.23
C TYR A 6 9.05 -0.71 -5.02
N ILE A 7 9.57 0.33 -4.36
CA ILE A 7 10.31 0.20 -3.10
C ILE A 7 9.80 1.21 -2.08
N THR A 8 9.84 0.83 -0.82
CA THR A 8 9.67 1.74 0.32
C THR A 8 10.71 1.41 1.39
N ALA A 9 11.02 2.38 2.25
CA ALA A 9 11.99 2.22 3.32
C ALA A 9 11.36 2.60 4.66
N ALA A 10 11.61 1.78 5.68
CA ALA A 10 11.15 1.98 7.05
C ALA A 10 12.02 1.17 8.01
N ASP A 11 12.10 1.57 9.27
CA ASP A 11 12.71 0.78 10.33
C ASP A 11 11.68 -0.26 10.83
N LEU A 12 11.69 -1.45 10.24
CA LEU A 12 10.65 -2.48 10.46
C LEU A 12 10.86 -3.24 11.78
N ASN A 13 12.10 -3.33 12.26
CA ASN A 13 12.46 -4.06 13.47
C ASN A 13 12.76 -3.15 14.68
N GLY A 14 12.76 -1.83 14.50
CA GLY A 14 12.94 -0.83 15.55
C GLY A 14 14.40 -0.65 15.99
N ASP A 15 15.37 -1.01 15.14
CA ASP A 15 16.79 -0.91 15.46
C ASP A 15 17.43 0.43 15.06
N SER A 16 16.62 1.38 14.55
CA SER A 16 17.00 2.69 14.04
C SER A 16 17.84 2.66 12.75
N ILE A 17 17.84 1.53 12.04
CA ILE A 17 18.41 1.37 10.71
C ILE A 17 17.25 1.19 9.73
N LEU A 18 17.34 1.83 8.56
CA LEU A 18 16.29 1.69 7.55
C LEU A 18 16.41 0.33 6.86
N ASP A 19 15.27 -0.36 6.80
CA ASP A 19 15.05 -1.55 6.00
C ASP A 19 14.39 -1.19 4.67
N ILE A 20 14.42 -2.11 3.71
CA ILE A 20 13.80 -1.94 2.41
C ILE A 20 12.72 -2.99 2.22
N VAL A 21 11.54 -2.56 1.78
CA VAL A 21 10.45 -3.43 1.31
C VAL A 21 10.27 -3.21 -0.19
N VAL A 22 10.22 -4.31 -0.95
CA VAL A 22 10.22 -4.30 -2.41
C VAL A 22 9.02 -5.08 -2.92
N ALA A 23 8.18 -4.44 -3.75
CA ALA A 23 7.22 -5.16 -4.58
C ALA A 23 7.94 -5.76 -5.80
N THR A 24 7.81 -7.07 -6.03
CA THR A 24 8.43 -7.75 -7.18
C THR A 24 7.37 -8.34 -8.10
N ILE A 25 7.22 -7.74 -9.27
CA ILE A 25 6.11 -8.06 -10.17
C ILE A 25 6.32 -9.39 -10.90
N ASP A 26 7.56 -9.73 -11.29
CA ASP A 26 7.84 -10.96 -12.05
C ASP A 26 7.85 -12.23 -11.18
N ASP A 27 8.13 -12.08 -9.89
CA ASP A 27 8.23 -13.18 -8.93
C ASP A 27 7.00 -13.27 -7.99
N ASN A 28 5.98 -12.43 -8.21
CA ASN A 28 4.71 -12.37 -7.47
C ASN A 28 4.90 -12.43 -5.95
N ASN A 29 5.76 -11.56 -5.41
CA ASN A 29 6.05 -11.53 -3.99
C ASN A 29 6.51 -10.15 -3.50
N ILE A 30 6.58 -10.01 -2.19
CA ILE A 30 7.17 -8.85 -1.51
C ILE A 30 8.50 -9.29 -0.89
N GLY A 31 9.59 -8.61 -1.25
CA GLY A 31 10.91 -8.81 -0.65
C GLY A 31 11.14 -7.84 0.50
N ILE A 32 11.84 -8.30 1.54
CA ILE A 32 12.27 -7.48 2.68
C ILE A 32 13.78 -7.65 2.83
N LEU A 33 14.50 -6.53 2.92
CA LEU A 33 15.92 -6.47 3.20
C LEU A 33 16.11 -5.70 4.50
N PHE A 34 16.45 -6.43 5.58
CA PHE A 34 16.77 -5.80 6.86
C PHE A 34 18.16 -5.19 6.82
N GLY A 35 18.26 -3.90 7.11
CA GLY A 35 19.51 -3.17 7.22
C GLY A 35 20.30 -3.65 8.42
N ILE A 36 21.63 -3.70 8.31
CA ILE A 36 22.52 -3.99 9.44
C ILE A 36 23.56 -2.89 9.65
N GLY A 37 23.35 -1.75 8.97
CA GLY A 37 24.24 -0.59 9.00
C GLY A 37 25.40 -0.73 8.02
N ASN A 38 26.18 0.34 7.88
CA ASN A 38 27.34 0.40 6.98
C ASN A 38 27.03 0.00 5.52
N ASP A 39 25.85 0.39 5.02
CA ASP A 39 25.37 0.08 3.67
C ASP A 39 25.19 -1.43 3.39
N GLU A 40 25.05 -2.26 4.43
CA GLU A 40 24.83 -3.71 4.34
C GLU A 40 23.40 -4.11 4.72
N PHE A 41 22.93 -5.21 4.11
CA PHE A 41 21.62 -5.83 4.34
C PHE A 41 21.77 -7.33 4.59
N ARG A 42 20.85 -7.90 5.36
CA ARG A 42 20.68 -9.36 5.51
C ARG A 42 20.14 -10.00 4.24
N ASP A 43 20.16 -11.34 4.22
CA ASP A 43 19.47 -12.12 3.19
C ASP A 43 17.99 -11.72 3.09
N VAL A 44 17.49 -11.70 1.86
CA VAL A 44 16.11 -11.29 1.57
C VAL A 44 15.12 -12.26 2.22
N ILE A 45 14.12 -11.70 2.89
CA ILE A 45 12.92 -12.44 3.31
C ILE A 45 11.84 -12.19 2.26
N THR A 46 11.14 -13.26 1.85
CA THR A 46 10.12 -13.17 0.81
C THR A 46 8.75 -13.51 1.36
N LEU A 47 7.84 -12.53 1.31
CA LEU A 47 6.44 -12.70 1.63
C LEU A 47 5.65 -13.09 0.38
N GLN A 48 4.95 -14.22 0.46
CA GLN A 48 4.19 -14.75 -0.66
C GLN A 48 2.82 -14.10 -0.76
N VAL A 49 2.41 -13.74 -1.98
CA VAL A 49 1.03 -13.36 -2.33
C VAL A 49 0.42 -14.44 -3.24
N PRO A 50 -0.89 -14.43 -3.51
CA PRO A 50 -1.50 -15.36 -4.46
C PRO A 50 -0.81 -15.35 -5.84
N ALA A 51 -0.79 -16.48 -6.54
CA ALA A 51 -0.03 -16.64 -7.77
C ALA A 51 -0.42 -15.69 -8.92
N ASN A 52 -1.63 -15.11 -8.89
CA ASN A 52 -2.13 -14.14 -9.86
C ASN A 52 -2.04 -12.67 -9.37
N PHE A 53 -1.50 -12.45 -8.17
CA PHE A 53 -1.31 -11.13 -7.58
C PHE A 53 0.00 -10.54 -8.14
N LEU A 54 -0.11 -9.42 -8.86
CA LEU A 54 1.04 -8.67 -9.39
C LEU A 54 1.27 -7.43 -8.52
N PRO A 55 2.22 -7.49 -7.57
CA PRO A 55 2.46 -6.38 -6.67
C PRO A 55 3.09 -5.21 -7.44
N VAL A 56 2.44 -4.03 -7.40
CA VAL A 56 2.91 -2.82 -8.10
C VAL A 56 3.16 -1.61 -7.20
N SER A 57 2.62 -1.64 -5.98
CA SER A 57 2.88 -0.64 -4.95
C SER A 57 3.01 -1.34 -3.62
N VAL A 58 3.86 -0.81 -2.75
CA VAL A 58 3.99 -1.26 -1.36
C VAL A 58 4.15 -0.07 -0.44
N VAL A 59 3.44 -0.09 0.68
CA VAL A 59 3.51 0.90 1.76
C VAL A 59 3.61 0.19 3.10
N VAL A 60 4.14 0.90 4.10
CA VAL A 60 4.41 0.37 5.44
C VAL A 60 3.78 1.30 6.47
N ASN A 61 2.99 0.76 7.40
CA ASN A 61 2.40 1.50 8.51
C ASN A 61 1.88 0.55 9.59
N ASP A 62 1.66 1.05 10.81
CA ASP A 62 1.03 0.31 11.91
C ASP A 62 -0.50 0.45 11.82
N LEU A 63 -1.17 -0.51 11.18
CA LEU A 63 -2.61 -0.42 10.90
C LEU A 63 -3.49 -0.77 12.11
N ASN A 64 -2.91 -1.41 13.11
CA ASN A 64 -3.63 -1.95 14.26
C ASN A 64 -3.26 -1.27 15.60
N ASN A 65 -2.37 -0.29 15.55
CA ASN A 65 -1.85 0.49 16.67
C ASN A 65 -1.14 -0.38 17.73
N ASP A 66 -0.42 -1.42 17.32
CA ASP A 66 0.39 -2.26 18.21
C ASP A 66 1.88 -1.85 18.28
N GLN A 67 2.26 -0.78 17.56
CA GLN A 67 3.62 -0.26 17.39
C GLN A 67 4.54 -1.18 16.57
N ILE A 68 3.99 -2.12 15.82
CA ILE A 68 4.71 -2.96 14.87
C ILE A 68 4.27 -2.54 13.47
N LEU A 69 5.23 -2.37 12.57
CA LEU A 69 4.93 -1.97 11.20
C LEU A 69 4.39 -3.14 10.38
N ASP A 70 3.25 -2.92 9.74
CA ASP A 70 2.62 -3.83 8.79
C ASP A 70 3.04 -3.48 7.35
N ILE A 71 2.93 -4.46 6.45
CA ILE A 71 3.22 -4.28 5.01
C ILE A 71 1.94 -4.41 4.21
N ILE A 72 1.68 -3.42 3.36
CA ILE A 72 0.49 -3.36 2.50
C ILE A 72 0.93 -3.28 1.05
N ALA A 73 0.43 -4.17 0.20
CA ALA A 73 0.74 -4.20 -1.22
C ALA A 73 -0.53 -4.20 -2.08
N SER A 74 -0.46 -3.56 -3.26
CA SER A 74 -1.56 -3.52 -4.22
C SER A 74 -1.33 -4.44 -5.42
N ASP A 75 -2.41 -4.99 -5.96
CA ASP A 75 -2.40 -5.85 -7.16
C ASP A 75 -3.06 -5.17 -8.36
N SER A 76 -2.27 -4.93 -9.41
CA SER A 76 -2.77 -4.36 -10.67
C SER A 76 -3.34 -5.39 -11.65
N ASN A 77 -3.29 -6.70 -11.32
CA ASN A 77 -3.71 -7.76 -12.22
C ASN A 77 -5.03 -8.40 -11.83
N SER A 78 -5.11 -9.08 -10.68
CA SER A 78 -6.35 -9.74 -10.25
C SER A 78 -7.26 -8.83 -9.42
N GLY A 79 -6.71 -7.72 -8.94
CA GLY A 79 -7.43 -6.70 -8.17
C GLY A 79 -7.56 -7.08 -6.72
N GLY A 80 -6.68 -6.53 -5.90
CA GLY A 80 -6.74 -6.68 -4.46
C GLY A 80 -5.68 -5.88 -3.73
N ILE A 81 -5.80 -5.91 -2.41
CA ILE A 81 -4.82 -5.36 -1.47
C ILE A 81 -4.42 -6.49 -0.54
N ALA A 82 -3.12 -6.77 -0.46
CA ALA A 82 -2.56 -7.73 0.47
C ALA A 82 -2.05 -6.98 1.71
N ILE A 83 -2.41 -7.46 2.90
CA ILE A 83 -1.99 -6.90 4.17
C ILE A 83 -1.28 -7.98 4.98
N PHE A 84 -0.01 -7.73 5.27
CA PHE A 84 0.84 -8.59 6.09
C PHE A 84 1.01 -7.95 7.46
N MET A 85 0.36 -8.52 8.47
CA MET A 85 0.50 -8.07 9.86
C MET A 85 1.89 -8.43 10.39
N GLY A 86 2.58 -7.47 10.98
CA GLY A 86 3.84 -7.70 11.66
C GLY A 86 3.66 -8.40 13.00
N TYR A 87 4.64 -9.23 13.41
CA TYR A 87 4.63 -9.88 14.72
C TYR A 87 5.74 -9.36 15.67
N GLY A 88 6.51 -8.36 15.26
CA GLY A 88 7.53 -7.71 16.10
C GLY A 88 8.79 -8.55 16.32
N ASN A 89 8.95 -9.63 15.56
CA ASN A 89 10.09 -10.53 15.60
C ASN A 89 10.65 -10.78 14.19
N GLU A 90 10.61 -9.74 13.34
CA GLU A 90 11.02 -9.78 11.92
C GLU A 90 10.22 -10.80 11.08
N SER A 91 9.06 -11.22 11.56
CA SER A 91 8.15 -12.12 10.85
C SER A 91 6.78 -11.48 10.64
N TYR A 92 6.10 -11.96 9.61
CA TYR A 92 4.81 -11.47 9.16
C TYR A 92 3.82 -12.62 9.03
N GLY A 93 2.54 -12.33 9.30
CA GLY A 93 1.45 -13.28 9.12
C GLY A 93 1.19 -13.66 7.67
N THR A 94 0.30 -14.64 7.46
CA THR A 94 -0.28 -14.89 6.14
C THR A 94 -1.07 -13.67 5.69
N PRO A 95 -1.02 -13.27 4.40
CA PRO A 95 -1.65 -12.04 3.97
C PRO A 95 -3.18 -12.13 4.07
N LEU A 96 -3.80 -11.11 4.65
CA LEU A 96 -5.21 -10.83 4.42
C LEU A 96 -5.33 -10.22 3.02
N ILE A 97 -6.16 -10.82 2.16
CA ILE A 97 -6.45 -10.30 0.82
C ILE A 97 -7.81 -9.62 0.83
N ILE A 98 -7.83 -8.31 0.61
CA ILE A 98 -9.06 -7.56 0.39
C ILE A 98 -9.28 -7.44 -1.12
N PRO A 99 -10.33 -8.08 -1.67
CA PRO A 99 -10.58 -8.04 -3.10
C PRO A 99 -11.10 -6.67 -3.52
N THR A 100 -10.50 -6.10 -4.55
CA THR A 100 -10.98 -4.88 -5.22
C THR A 100 -11.48 -5.18 -6.64
N TYR A 101 -11.30 -6.42 -7.11
CA TYR A 101 -11.81 -6.94 -8.38
C TYR A 101 -11.35 -6.10 -9.59
N ASP A 102 -12.27 -5.41 -10.27
CA ASP A 102 -11.96 -4.68 -11.50
C ASP A 102 -11.18 -3.38 -11.24
N ASP A 103 -11.08 -2.94 -9.98
CA ASP A 103 -10.37 -1.72 -9.60
C ASP A 103 -8.86 -1.80 -9.80
N ARG A 104 -8.22 -2.97 -9.62
CA ARG A 104 -6.77 -3.15 -9.93
C ARG A 104 -5.87 -1.99 -9.45
N PRO A 105 -5.74 -1.80 -8.13
CA PRO A 105 -5.06 -0.65 -7.53
C PRO A 105 -3.59 -0.54 -7.97
N ASN A 106 -3.17 0.66 -8.40
CA ASN A 106 -1.82 0.93 -8.91
C ASN A 106 -0.90 1.61 -7.88
N SER A 107 -1.49 2.34 -6.94
CA SER A 107 -0.79 3.13 -5.92
C SER A 107 -1.61 3.10 -4.65
N LEU A 108 -0.92 3.15 -3.51
CA LEU A 108 -1.49 3.16 -2.18
C LEU A 108 -1.04 4.39 -1.40
N ALA A 109 -1.94 4.92 -0.56
CA ALA A 109 -1.64 5.87 0.50
C ALA A 109 -2.34 5.43 1.78
N ILE A 110 -1.74 5.76 2.93
CA ILE A 110 -2.26 5.44 4.26
C ILE A 110 -2.46 6.73 5.05
N GLY A 111 -3.62 6.90 5.67
CA GLY A 111 -3.93 8.06 6.49
C GLY A 111 -5.36 8.05 6.99
N ASP A 112 -5.64 8.83 8.04
CA ASP A 112 -7.00 9.04 8.56
C ASP A 112 -7.72 10.05 7.68
N VAL A 113 -8.56 9.58 6.74
CA VAL A 113 -9.21 10.45 5.75
C VAL A 113 -10.61 10.88 6.15
N ASN A 114 -11.16 10.31 7.22
CA ASN A 114 -12.48 10.62 7.73
C ASN A 114 -12.46 11.25 9.14
N ASN A 115 -11.27 11.51 9.70
CA ASN A 115 -10.99 12.08 11.01
C ASN A 115 -11.57 11.28 12.18
N ASP A 116 -11.54 9.96 12.08
CA ASP A 116 -11.98 9.06 13.15
C ASP A 116 -10.82 8.51 14.00
N HIS A 117 -9.59 8.97 13.73
CA HIS A 117 -8.34 8.57 14.38
C HIS A 117 -7.93 7.13 14.12
N ARG A 118 -8.35 6.56 12.99
CA ARG A 118 -7.94 5.24 12.50
C ARG A 118 -7.31 5.40 11.11
N LEU A 119 -6.31 4.58 10.82
CA LEU A 119 -5.66 4.62 9.52
C LEU A 119 -6.55 3.95 8.47
N ASP A 120 -6.81 4.66 7.39
CA ASP A 120 -7.50 4.17 6.22
C ASP A 120 -6.51 3.84 5.10
N ILE A 121 -6.91 2.98 4.17
CA ILE A 121 -6.17 2.70 2.94
C ILE A 121 -6.86 3.40 1.78
N VAL A 122 -6.12 4.23 1.06
CA VAL A 122 -6.58 4.88 -0.17
C VAL A 122 -5.78 4.34 -1.35
N TYR A 123 -6.44 4.12 -2.49
CA TYR A 123 -5.78 3.65 -3.69
C TYR A 123 -6.28 4.34 -4.96
N ALA A 124 -5.40 4.45 -5.96
CA ALA A 124 -5.75 4.89 -7.30
C ALA A 124 -6.00 3.68 -8.23
N SER A 125 -7.13 3.71 -8.94
CA SER A 125 -7.52 2.71 -9.93
C SER A 125 -7.49 3.28 -11.34
N GLN A 126 -6.45 2.91 -12.10
CA GLN A 126 -6.36 3.26 -13.50
C GLN A 126 -7.46 2.54 -14.32
N SER A 127 -7.78 1.30 -13.99
CA SER A 127 -8.64 0.42 -14.80
C SER A 127 -10.08 0.91 -14.92
N ILE A 128 -10.61 1.55 -13.88
CA ILE A 128 -11.99 2.06 -13.88
C ILE A 128 -12.07 3.57 -13.59
N SER A 129 -10.95 4.29 -13.58
CA SER A 129 -10.89 5.74 -13.36
C SER A 129 -11.48 6.19 -12.02
N THR A 130 -11.12 5.49 -10.94
CA THR A 130 -11.58 5.77 -9.58
C THR A 130 -10.44 5.93 -8.59
N VAL A 131 -10.77 6.50 -7.45
CA VAL A 131 -10.04 6.33 -6.20
C VAL A 131 -10.91 5.51 -5.26
N GLY A 132 -10.34 4.47 -4.65
CA GLY A 132 -11.01 3.69 -3.62
C GLY A 132 -10.46 3.99 -2.24
N ILE A 133 -11.33 3.87 -1.24
CA ILE A 133 -11.04 4.11 0.17
C ILE A 133 -11.55 2.92 0.98
N LEU A 134 -10.69 2.35 1.81
CA LEU A 134 -11.03 1.34 2.80
C LEU A 134 -10.89 1.96 4.19
N LEU A 135 -12.01 2.11 4.88
CA LEU A 135 -12.01 2.70 6.23
C LEU A 135 -11.49 1.67 7.25
N GLY A 136 -10.51 2.06 8.04
CA GLY A 136 -9.84 1.19 9.00
C GLY A 136 -10.62 1.05 10.31
N ASN A 137 -10.53 -0.14 10.92
CA ASN A 137 -11.15 -0.42 12.21
C ASN A 137 -10.14 -0.46 13.37
N ARG A 138 -8.90 0.01 13.15
CA ARG A 138 -7.80 0.06 14.14
C ARG A 138 -7.39 -1.29 14.74
N ASN A 139 -7.87 -2.38 14.17
CA ASN A 139 -7.52 -3.75 14.56
C ASN A 139 -6.96 -4.52 13.35
N GLY A 140 -6.51 -3.79 12.32
CA GLY A 140 -6.07 -4.37 11.07
C GLY A 140 -7.20 -4.89 10.16
N THR A 141 -8.46 -4.65 10.50
CA THR A 141 -9.62 -4.92 9.63
C THR A 141 -10.16 -3.64 9.01
N PHE A 142 -10.91 -3.78 7.92
CA PHE A 142 -11.40 -2.66 7.11
C PHE A 142 -12.88 -2.85 6.77
N ASP A 143 -13.60 -1.74 6.65
CA ASP A 143 -14.97 -1.70 6.18
C ASP A 143 -15.05 -1.90 4.65
N ASN A 144 -16.26 -1.86 4.11
CA ASN A 144 -16.48 -1.94 2.67
C ASN A 144 -15.80 -0.78 1.93
N ILE A 145 -15.30 -1.09 0.74
CA ILE A 145 -14.66 -0.12 -0.15
C ILE A 145 -15.67 0.96 -0.57
N ILE A 146 -15.27 2.22 -0.45
CA ILE A 146 -15.97 3.39 -1.00
C ILE A 146 -15.17 3.87 -2.21
N THR A 147 -15.82 4.08 -3.36
CA THR A 147 -15.15 4.54 -4.57
C THR A 147 -15.66 5.91 -5.03
N TYR A 148 -14.75 6.74 -5.51
CA TYR A 148 -15.01 8.05 -6.08
C TYR A 148 -14.48 8.09 -7.51
N SER A 149 -15.30 8.56 -8.45
CA SER A 149 -14.85 8.74 -9.84
C SER A 149 -13.88 9.92 -9.94
N THR A 150 -12.83 9.74 -10.72
CA THR A 150 -11.87 10.80 -11.08
C THR A 150 -12.15 11.38 -12.47
N GLY A 151 -13.31 11.05 -13.07
CA GLY A 151 -13.67 11.39 -14.44
C GLY A 151 -13.45 10.22 -15.40
N SER A 152 -14.31 10.09 -16.42
CA SER A 152 -14.17 8.99 -17.39
C SER A 152 -12.89 9.15 -18.20
N GLY A 153 -12.05 8.10 -18.20
CA GLY A 153 -10.80 8.10 -18.96
C GLY A 153 -9.73 9.01 -18.38
N SER A 154 -9.75 9.25 -17.06
CA SER A 154 -8.72 10.01 -16.34
C SER A 154 -7.46 9.19 -16.04
N TYR A 155 -7.59 7.86 -15.93
CA TYR A 155 -6.47 6.95 -15.67
C TYR A 155 -5.61 7.39 -14.46
N PRO A 156 -6.16 7.43 -13.23
CA PRO A 156 -5.42 7.84 -12.05
C PRO A 156 -4.32 6.83 -11.75
N GLN A 157 -3.09 7.32 -11.60
CA GLN A 157 -1.88 6.51 -11.50
C GLN A 157 -1.28 6.56 -10.11
N ASN A 158 -1.43 7.69 -9.42
CA ASN A 158 -0.89 7.88 -8.07
C ASN A 158 -1.89 8.65 -7.20
N VAL A 159 -1.88 8.35 -5.90
CA VAL A 159 -2.64 9.07 -4.89
C VAL A 159 -1.72 9.36 -3.70
N ILE A 160 -1.81 10.58 -3.17
CA ILE A 160 -1.16 10.96 -1.92
C ILE A 160 -2.18 11.63 -1.00
N LEU A 161 -1.92 11.55 0.31
CA LEU A 161 -2.69 12.22 1.34
C LEU A 161 -1.86 13.36 1.93
N VAL A 162 -2.44 14.57 1.95
CA VAL A 162 -1.77 15.77 2.44
C VAL A 162 -2.83 16.81 2.81
N ASP A 163 -2.63 17.54 3.91
CA ASP A 163 -3.45 18.70 4.22
C ASP A 163 -3.04 19.88 3.31
N LEU A 164 -3.79 20.13 2.24
CA LEU A 164 -3.50 21.17 1.26
C LEU A 164 -4.07 22.53 1.68
N ASN A 165 -5.09 22.51 2.54
CA ASN A 165 -5.86 23.70 2.88
C ASN A 165 -5.57 24.23 4.30
N ASN A 166 -4.74 23.52 5.08
CA ASN A 166 -4.34 23.77 6.47
C ASN A 166 -5.50 23.71 7.47
N ASP A 167 -6.48 22.83 7.28
CA ASP A 167 -7.57 22.59 8.23
C ASP A 167 -7.32 21.41 9.19
N ASN A 168 -6.15 20.77 9.09
CA ASN A 168 -5.74 19.55 9.79
C ASN A 168 -6.54 18.31 9.40
N GLN A 169 -7.20 18.31 8.24
CA GLN A 169 -7.80 17.13 7.64
C GLN A 169 -6.97 16.73 6.41
N LEU A 170 -6.78 15.43 6.19
CA LEU A 170 -6.05 14.98 5.01
C LEU A 170 -6.91 15.18 3.74
N ASP A 171 -6.38 15.92 2.78
CA ASP A 171 -6.92 15.97 1.42
C ASP A 171 -6.31 14.87 0.56
N LEU A 172 -7.06 14.44 -0.47
CA LEU A 172 -6.59 13.50 -1.49
C LEU A 172 -6.08 14.28 -2.70
N ALA A 173 -4.80 14.10 -3.07
CA ALA A 173 -4.27 14.57 -4.34
C ALA A 173 -4.01 13.37 -5.27
N VAL A 174 -4.57 13.43 -6.48
CA VAL A 174 -4.55 12.33 -7.45
C VAL A 174 -3.89 12.80 -8.73
N VAL A 175 -2.94 12.00 -9.24
CA VAL A 175 -2.27 12.27 -10.52
C VAL A 175 -2.81 11.36 -11.60
N ASN A 176 -3.27 11.97 -12.69
CA ASN A 176 -3.85 11.33 -13.86
C ASN A 176 -2.85 11.37 -15.02
N ILE A 177 -2.78 10.30 -15.83
CA ILE A 177 -1.82 10.23 -16.97
C ILE A 177 -2.44 10.55 -18.33
N PHE A 178 -3.77 10.53 -18.45
CA PHE A 178 -4.48 11.00 -19.62
C PHE A 178 -5.66 11.82 -19.15
N ASP A 179 -5.54 13.14 -19.21
CA ASP A 179 -6.70 14.00 -19.03
C ASP A 179 -7.23 14.37 -20.43
N LEU A 180 -8.39 13.82 -20.79
CA LEU A 180 -9.15 14.24 -21.97
C LEU A 180 -10.20 15.30 -21.61
N SER A 181 -10.14 15.92 -20.43
CA SER A 181 -11.02 17.07 -20.15
C SER A 181 -10.71 18.23 -21.10
N ILE A 182 -11.62 18.43 -22.05
CA ILE A 182 -11.75 19.60 -22.93
C ILE A 182 -12.79 20.52 -22.32
#